data_AF-A0A7S2Q3S5-F1
#
_entry.id   AF-A0A7S2Q3S5-F1
#
_cell.length_a   1.000
_cell.length_b   1.000
_cell.length_c   1.000
_cell.angle_alpha   90.00
_cell.angle_beta   90.00
_cell.angle_gamma   90.00
#
_symmetry.space_group_name_H-M   'P 1'
#
loop_
_entity.id
_entity.type
_entity.pdbx_description
1 polymer ?
#
loop_
_entity_poly.entity_id
_entity_poly.type
_entity_poly.pdbx_seq_one_letter_code
_entity_poly.pdbx_strand_id
1 'polypeptide(L)'
;MGKSKKKKQQQHSNGVERGDSNPLLTAQRKFITSLPKQARSHFFSPTHITPEQRAEIWEDQADLGEKLVDSCAWATPDPRLLPVFKHFGPIVEVGCGANAYWAKWMHNEGNVDVVAFDVSLNEGGKISGSKKTNKSDSSNKTQNKKKGLVIREGGPEMLSEDPDINDRTLFLCYPDEDIMPSQADESEEQDSRPLSMAAACLEHYTGDTIIHVGELFCDTLSVDQAPWGRSSANEFQERLGCEYHCILKMKLENNWLHVRDTLSVWKRSETCCMVFQGSDEDEEDEGEEEVEYKYIPPEEMLPVDAAAPCVAHLLKKKVDNVKSREQNNVNVNEERKRKRNDEATQNSQIAGNAW
;
A
#
# COMPACT_ATOMS: atom_id res chain seq x y z
N MET A 1 -30.82 23.88 -63.81
CA MET A 1 -29.58 24.00 -63.02
C MET A 1 -29.82 25.01 -61.91
N GLY A 2 -29.90 24.57 -60.66
CA GLY A 2 -30.11 25.44 -59.49
C GLY A 2 -29.58 24.76 -58.24
N LYS A 3 -28.55 25.37 -57.63
CA LYS A 3 -27.80 24.82 -56.50
C LYS A 3 -28.62 24.94 -55.20
N SER A 4 -28.87 23.82 -54.53
CA SER A 4 -29.40 23.80 -53.16
C SER A 4 -28.26 23.67 -52.13
N LYS A 5 -28.15 24.67 -51.25
CA LYS A 5 -27.21 24.73 -50.13
C LYS A 5 -27.64 23.76 -49.02
N LYS A 6 -26.77 22.83 -48.60
CA LYS A 6 -26.89 22.13 -47.31
C LYS A 6 -25.95 22.79 -46.30
N LYS A 7 -26.54 23.42 -45.28
CA LYS A 7 -25.89 23.92 -44.05
C LYS A 7 -25.30 22.73 -43.30
N LYS A 8 -23.98 22.73 -43.10
CA LYS A 8 -23.28 21.83 -42.17
C LYS A 8 -23.26 22.54 -40.81
N GLN A 9 -23.94 21.98 -39.81
CA GLN A 9 -23.80 22.41 -38.42
C GLN A 9 -22.38 22.08 -37.95
N GLN A 10 -21.60 23.11 -37.64
CA GLN A 10 -20.41 22.98 -36.81
C GLN A 10 -20.87 22.86 -35.35
N GLN A 11 -20.68 21.68 -34.76
CA GLN A 11 -20.63 21.55 -33.31
C GLN A 11 -19.28 22.13 -32.86
N HIS A 12 -19.32 23.31 -32.25
CA HIS A 12 -18.23 23.80 -31.43
C HIS A 12 -18.27 23.02 -30.10
N SER A 13 -17.43 21.99 -29.98
CA SER A 13 -17.06 21.46 -28.67
C SER A 13 -16.03 22.41 -28.05
N ASN A 14 -16.47 23.24 -27.12
CA ASN A 14 -15.59 23.95 -26.19
C ASN A 14 -14.95 22.92 -25.24
N GLY A 15 -13.91 22.24 -25.71
CA GLY A 15 -13.02 21.47 -24.85
C GLY A 15 -12.04 22.43 -24.20
N VAL A 16 -12.26 22.78 -22.95
CA VAL A 16 -11.19 23.31 -22.10
C VAL A 16 -10.20 22.16 -21.94
N GLU A 17 -8.98 22.29 -22.48
CA GLU A 17 -7.88 21.37 -22.19
C GLU A 17 -7.73 21.32 -20.66
N ARG A 18 -8.17 20.22 -20.05
CA ARG A 18 -7.79 19.93 -18.66
C ARG A 18 -6.29 19.66 -18.69
N GLY A 19 -5.52 20.49 -18.00
CA GLY A 19 -4.11 20.21 -17.73
C GLY A 19 -3.96 18.85 -17.05
N ASP A 20 -2.76 18.28 -17.15
CA ASP A 20 -2.42 17.00 -16.53
C ASP A 20 -2.74 17.02 -15.02
N SER A 21 -3.66 16.15 -14.58
CA SER A 21 -4.08 16.06 -13.19
C SER A 21 -3.09 15.32 -12.31
N ASN A 22 -2.09 14.65 -12.89
CA ASN A 22 -1.04 13.95 -12.17
C ASN A 22 0.31 14.05 -12.92
N PRO A 23 0.93 15.25 -12.93
CA PRO A 23 2.20 15.49 -13.62
C PRO A 23 3.35 14.61 -13.14
N LEU A 24 3.37 14.22 -11.87
CA LEU A 24 4.38 13.32 -11.30
C LEU A 24 4.30 11.94 -11.95
N LEU A 25 3.10 11.33 -11.95
CA LEU A 25 2.87 10.03 -12.58
C LEU A 25 3.17 10.06 -14.08
N THR A 26 2.77 11.11 -14.78
CA THR A 26 3.03 11.26 -16.22
C THR A 26 4.52 11.34 -16.52
N ALA A 27 5.26 12.19 -15.79
CA ALA A 27 6.70 12.35 -15.98
C ALA A 27 7.48 11.07 -15.66
N GLN A 28 7.13 10.44 -14.54
CA GLN A 28 7.76 9.19 -14.12
C GLN A 28 7.44 8.03 -15.07
N ARG A 29 6.19 7.89 -15.53
CA ARG A 29 5.85 6.90 -16.58
C ARG A 29 6.64 7.15 -17.85
N LYS A 30 6.77 8.41 -18.29
CA LYS A 30 7.56 8.76 -19.47
C LYS A 30 9.03 8.38 -19.31
N PHE A 31 9.63 8.64 -18.15
CA PHE A 31 10.99 8.24 -17.83
C PHE A 31 11.14 6.71 -17.81
N ILE A 32 10.32 6.01 -17.03
CA ILE A 32 10.42 4.55 -16.93
C ILE A 32 10.14 3.88 -18.27
N THR A 33 9.27 4.42 -19.13
CA THR A 33 9.00 3.83 -20.45
C THR A 33 10.05 4.15 -21.51
N SER A 34 10.84 5.22 -21.35
CA SER A 34 11.96 5.51 -22.27
C SER A 34 13.15 4.58 -22.07
N LEU A 35 13.29 3.99 -20.88
CA LEU A 35 14.40 3.09 -20.56
C LEU A 35 14.28 1.74 -21.30
N PRO A 36 15.42 1.15 -21.72
CA PRO A 36 15.45 -0.21 -22.25
C PRO A 36 14.84 -1.22 -21.28
N LYS A 37 14.12 -2.24 -21.79
CA LYS A 37 13.46 -3.26 -20.95
C LYS A 37 14.42 -3.91 -19.95
N GLN A 38 15.64 -4.22 -20.38
CA GLN A 38 16.68 -4.81 -19.54
C GLN A 38 17.07 -3.88 -18.38
N ALA A 39 17.23 -2.58 -18.63
CA ALA A 39 17.53 -1.60 -17.57
C ALA A 39 16.40 -1.54 -16.54
N ARG A 40 15.15 -1.55 -16.97
CA ARG A 40 13.99 -1.51 -16.05
C ARG A 40 13.88 -2.75 -15.16
N SER A 41 14.08 -3.93 -15.74
CA SER A 41 13.91 -5.20 -15.02
C SER A 41 15.13 -5.63 -14.22
N HIS A 42 16.32 -5.13 -14.58
CA HIS A 42 17.59 -5.60 -14.02
C HIS A 42 18.52 -4.44 -13.62
N PHE A 43 17.97 -3.28 -13.25
CA PHE A 43 18.74 -2.09 -12.89
C PHE A 43 19.87 -2.37 -11.88
N PHE A 44 19.55 -3.10 -10.81
CA PHE A 44 20.50 -3.50 -9.76
C PHE A 44 21.25 -4.81 -10.04
N SER A 45 21.07 -5.41 -11.21
CA SER A 45 21.79 -6.63 -11.55
C SER A 45 23.24 -6.30 -11.95
N PRO A 46 24.25 -6.96 -11.36
CA PRO A 46 25.64 -6.73 -11.73
C PRO A 46 26.02 -7.30 -13.10
N THR A 47 25.17 -8.16 -13.69
CA THR A 47 25.46 -8.86 -14.96
C THR A 47 24.70 -8.31 -16.16
N HIS A 48 23.62 -7.56 -15.94
CA HIS A 48 22.75 -7.09 -17.03
C HIS A 48 22.95 -5.62 -17.38
N ILE A 49 23.46 -4.80 -16.46
CA ILE A 49 23.67 -3.36 -16.64
C ILE A 49 25.04 -3.02 -16.03
N THR A 50 25.88 -2.31 -16.79
CA THR A 50 27.21 -1.91 -16.29
C THR A 50 27.08 -0.81 -15.23
N PRO A 51 28.09 -0.63 -14.36
CA PRO A 51 28.10 0.46 -13.39
C PRO A 51 27.90 1.85 -14.03
N GLU A 52 28.53 2.10 -15.17
CA GLU A 52 28.48 3.40 -15.88
C GLU A 52 27.08 3.67 -16.43
N GLN A 53 26.46 2.67 -17.07
CA GLN A 53 25.07 2.78 -17.55
C GLN A 53 24.09 2.98 -16.39
N ARG A 54 24.35 2.35 -15.24
CA ARG A 54 23.52 2.52 -14.05
C ARG A 54 23.63 3.94 -13.50
N ALA A 55 24.85 4.49 -13.45
CA ALA A 55 25.11 5.85 -12.99
C ALA A 55 24.43 6.89 -13.89
N GLU A 56 24.53 6.76 -15.22
CA GLU A 56 23.86 7.65 -16.17
C GLU A 56 22.33 7.66 -15.96
N ILE A 57 21.71 6.47 -15.89
CA ILE A 57 20.26 6.36 -15.64
C ILE A 57 19.89 6.93 -14.26
N TRP A 58 20.76 6.75 -13.26
CA TRP A 58 20.53 7.28 -11.91
C TRP A 58 20.56 8.81 -11.91
N GLU A 59 21.56 9.42 -12.54
CA GLU A 59 21.70 10.88 -12.66
C GLU A 59 20.48 11.48 -13.36
N ASP A 60 20.08 10.93 -14.52
CA ASP A 60 18.89 11.39 -15.24
C ASP A 60 17.60 11.28 -14.37
N GLN A 61 17.49 10.20 -13.59
CA GLN A 61 16.37 10.00 -12.69
C GLN A 61 16.39 10.99 -11.53
N ALA A 62 17.56 11.26 -10.94
CA ALA A 62 17.72 12.18 -9.82
C ALA A 62 17.40 13.62 -10.26
N ASP A 63 17.92 14.05 -11.41
CA ASP A 63 17.66 15.37 -12.00
C ASP A 63 16.19 15.61 -12.32
N LEU A 64 15.45 14.55 -12.70
CA LEU A 64 14.02 14.62 -12.91
C LEU A 64 13.26 14.57 -11.58
N GLY A 65 13.68 13.69 -10.68
CA GLY A 65 13.10 13.50 -9.36
C GLY A 65 13.12 14.78 -8.53
N GLU A 66 14.26 15.45 -8.41
CA GLU A 66 14.43 16.70 -7.68
C GLU A 66 13.42 17.78 -8.14
N LYS A 67 13.33 17.99 -9.46
CA LYS A 67 12.37 18.96 -10.05
C LYS A 67 10.91 18.62 -9.76
N LEU A 68 10.59 17.32 -9.67
CA LEU A 68 9.23 16.86 -9.45
C LEU A 68 8.85 16.84 -7.97
N VAL A 69 9.76 16.44 -7.08
CA VAL A 69 9.52 16.39 -5.63
C VAL A 69 9.16 17.77 -5.11
N ASP A 70 9.95 18.79 -5.46
CA ASP A 70 9.68 20.18 -5.08
C ASP A 70 8.25 20.60 -5.45
N SER A 71 7.82 20.27 -6.67
CA SER A 71 6.53 20.71 -7.20
C SER A 71 5.38 19.75 -6.92
N CYS A 72 5.62 18.53 -6.45
CA CYS A 72 4.62 17.48 -6.28
C CYS A 72 4.71 16.88 -4.87
N ALA A 73 5.32 15.69 -4.75
CA ALA A 73 5.48 14.91 -3.54
C ALA A 73 6.59 13.87 -3.73
N TRP A 74 7.07 13.29 -2.63
CA TRP A 74 8.05 12.20 -2.63
C TRP A 74 7.53 10.91 -3.26
N ALA A 75 6.31 10.49 -2.89
CA ALA A 75 5.65 9.32 -3.46
C ALA A 75 4.62 9.70 -4.52
N THR A 76 4.42 8.79 -5.49
CA THR A 76 3.57 9.06 -6.66
C THR A 76 2.16 8.47 -6.51
N PRO A 77 1.10 9.30 -6.47
CA PRO A 77 -0.27 8.81 -6.52
C PRO A 77 -0.58 8.13 -7.84
N ASP A 78 -1.39 7.07 -7.81
CA ASP A 78 -1.89 6.41 -9.02
C ASP A 78 -3.40 6.13 -8.94
N PRO A 79 -4.14 6.14 -10.08
CA PRO A 79 -5.61 6.03 -10.08
C PRO A 79 -6.19 4.79 -9.38
N ARG A 80 -5.43 3.69 -9.23
CA ARG A 80 -5.90 2.48 -8.54
C ARG A 80 -6.04 2.69 -7.04
N LEU A 81 -5.45 3.74 -6.49
CA LEU A 81 -5.53 4.08 -5.07
C LEU A 81 -6.83 4.82 -4.73
N LEU A 82 -7.47 5.49 -5.71
CA LEU A 82 -8.69 6.26 -5.46
C LEU A 82 -9.84 5.44 -4.85
N PRO A 83 -10.12 4.19 -5.26
CA PRO A 83 -11.10 3.34 -4.59
C PRO A 83 -10.77 3.09 -3.11
N VAL A 84 -9.49 2.98 -2.75
CA VAL A 84 -9.03 2.78 -1.37
C VAL A 84 -9.35 4.03 -0.54
N PHE A 85 -8.91 5.21 -1.00
CA PHE A 85 -9.21 6.48 -0.31
C PHE A 85 -10.72 6.79 -0.24
N LYS A 86 -11.50 6.36 -1.23
CA LYS A 86 -12.97 6.48 -1.18
C LYS A 86 -13.59 5.55 -0.15
N HIS A 87 -13.05 4.34 0.00
CA HIS A 87 -13.57 3.34 0.93
C HIS A 87 -13.30 3.73 2.38
N PHE A 88 -12.08 4.18 2.67
CA PHE A 88 -11.66 4.56 4.02
C PHE A 88 -11.83 6.07 4.31
N GLY A 89 -12.35 6.85 3.36
CA GLY A 89 -12.65 8.26 3.57
C GLY A 89 -13.81 8.48 4.55
N PRO A 90 -13.90 9.63 5.23
CA PRO A 90 -13.09 10.85 5.07
C PRO A 90 -11.64 10.73 5.55
N ILE A 91 -10.73 11.51 4.96
CA ILE A 91 -9.28 11.45 5.22
C ILE A 91 -8.83 12.70 5.98
N VAL A 92 -7.88 12.51 6.91
CA VAL A 92 -6.98 13.54 7.41
C VAL A 92 -5.55 13.23 6.97
N GLU A 93 -4.86 14.19 6.38
CA GLU A 93 -3.44 14.09 6.01
C GLU A 93 -2.61 15.01 6.91
N VAL A 94 -1.50 14.52 7.45
CA VAL A 94 -0.52 15.32 8.22
C VAL A 94 0.82 15.25 7.51
N GLY A 95 1.47 16.40 7.35
CA GLY A 95 2.69 16.53 6.54
C GLY A 95 2.38 16.58 5.03
N CYS A 96 1.33 17.32 4.64
CA CYS A 96 0.91 17.35 3.23
C CYS A 96 1.83 18.16 2.30
N GLY A 97 2.81 18.86 2.87
CA GLY A 97 3.68 19.82 2.21
C GLY A 97 2.93 21.09 1.77
N ALA A 98 3.69 22.12 1.38
CA ALA A 98 3.14 23.38 0.88
C ALA A 98 2.21 23.21 -0.34
N ASN A 99 2.40 22.15 -1.13
CA ASN A 99 1.56 21.88 -2.28
C ASN A 99 0.33 21.00 -1.96
N ALA A 100 0.28 20.27 -0.85
CA ALA A 100 -0.82 19.36 -0.53
C ALA A 100 -1.19 18.45 -1.72
N TYR A 101 -0.17 17.87 -2.38
CA TYR A 101 -0.32 17.24 -3.69
C TYR A 101 -1.28 16.05 -3.65
N TRP A 102 -1.09 15.17 -2.67
CA TRP A 102 -1.97 14.03 -2.42
C TRP A 102 -3.39 14.47 -2.05
N ALA A 103 -3.55 15.37 -1.08
CA ALA A 103 -4.86 15.93 -0.71
C ALA A 103 -5.64 16.48 -1.91
N LYS A 104 -4.99 17.33 -2.74
CA LYS A 104 -5.59 17.90 -3.94
C LYS A 104 -5.95 16.82 -4.95
N TRP A 105 -5.08 15.86 -5.18
CA TRP A 105 -5.31 14.77 -6.14
C TRP A 105 -6.47 13.86 -5.69
N MET A 106 -6.48 13.43 -4.42
CA MET A 106 -7.57 12.64 -3.83
C MET A 106 -8.90 13.36 -3.93
N HIS A 107 -8.93 14.67 -3.66
CA HIS A 107 -10.15 15.47 -3.76
C HIS A 107 -10.61 15.63 -5.22
N ASN A 108 -9.72 16.09 -6.11
CA ASN A 108 -10.11 16.46 -7.48
C ASN A 108 -10.48 15.25 -8.35
N GLU A 109 -9.73 14.15 -8.22
CA GLU A 109 -9.92 12.95 -9.04
C GLU A 109 -10.80 11.91 -8.33
N GLY A 110 -10.73 11.86 -7.00
CA GLY A 110 -11.47 10.91 -6.18
C GLY A 110 -12.75 11.45 -5.57
N ASN A 111 -12.98 12.77 -5.55
CA ASN A 111 -14.06 13.38 -4.77
C ASN A 111 -14.04 12.90 -3.30
N VAL A 112 -12.83 12.73 -2.76
CA VAL A 112 -12.61 12.37 -1.35
C VAL A 112 -12.71 13.64 -0.50
N ASP A 113 -13.30 13.51 0.69
CA ASP A 113 -13.31 14.55 1.71
C ASP A 113 -11.98 14.50 2.46
N VAL A 114 -11.20 15.57 2.36
CA VAL A 114 -9.82 15.62 2.88
C VAL A 114 -9.61 16.89 3.69
N VAL A 115 -9.10 16.72 4.91
CA VAL A 115 -8.49 17.80 5.70
C VAL A 115 -6.99 17.54 5.73
N ALA A 116 -6.18 18.48 5.31
CA ALA A 116 -4.74 18.33 5.22
C ALA A 116 -4.02 19.40 6.04
N PHE A 117 -2.99 18.97 6.77
CA PHE A 117 -2.17 19.80 7.64
C PHE A 117 -0.71 19.74 7.23
N ASP A 118 -0.05 20.88 7.36
CA ASP A 118 1.41 20.98 7.28
C ASP A 118 1.89 22.16 8.14
N VAL A 119 3.08 22.06 8.72
CA VAL A 119 3.66 23.14 9.54
C VAL A 119 4.01 24.38 8.71
N SER A 120 4.31 24.21 7.41
CA SER A 120 4.81 25.27 6.55
C SER A 120 4.12 25.28 5.18
N LEU A 121 2.88 25.77 5.13
CA LEU A 121 2.13 25.88 3.85
C LEU A 121 2.75 26.86 2.83
N ASN A 122 3.68 27.72 3.26
CA ASN A 122 4.29 28.74 2.43
C ASN A 122 5.71 28.41 1.97
N GLU A 123 6.34 27.37 2.54
CA GLU A 123 7.72 26.99 2.31
C GLU A 123 7.75 25.62 1.60
N GLY A 124 7.96 25.62 0.29
CA GLY A 124 7.92 24.43 -0.57
C GLY A 124 7.58 24.77 -2.01
N GLY A 125 7.71 23.81 -2.93
CA GLY A 125 7.51 24.09 -4.35
C GLY A 125 6.03 24.25 -4.72
N LYS A 126 5.79 25.13 -5.69
CA LYS A 126 4.45 25.51 -6.16
C LYS A 126 4.22 24.90 -7.53
N ILE A 127 3.13 24.16 -7.73
CA ILE A 127 2.69 23.80 -9.09
C ILE A 127 2.29 25.09 -9.81
N SER A 128 3.05 25.44 -10.84
CA SER A 128 2.72 26.51 -11.77
C SER A 128 1.52 26.11 -12.63
N GLY A 129 0.29 26.19 -12.08
CA GLY A 129 -0.89 25.83 -12.86
C GLY A 129 -2.26 25.90 -12.18
N SER A 130 -2.36 25.87 -10.85
CA SER A 130 -3.68 25.97 -10.21
C SER A 130 -4.14 27.43 -10.14
N LYS A 131 -5.20 27.77 -10.90
CA LYS A 131 -5.97 29.00 -10.70
C LYS A 131 -6.26 29.18 -9.21
N LYS A 132 -5.99 30.38 -8.70
CA LYS A 132 -6.30 30.85 -7.33
C LYS A 132 -7.61 30.23 -6.85
N THR A 133 -7.55 29.28 -5.93
CA THR A 133 -8.68 28.95 -5.08
C THR A 133 -8.92 30.18 -4.18
N ASN A 134 -10.16 30.64 -4.16
CA ASN A 134 -10.53 31.88 -3.49
C ASN A 134 -10.11 31.86 -2.02
N LYS A 135 -9.40 32.92 -1.59
CA LYS A 135 -9.29 33.30 -0.18
C LYS A 135 -10.71 33.32 0.40
N SER A 136 -10.98 32.47 1.39
CA SER A 136 -12.25 32.53 2.12
C SER A 136 -12.20 33.69 3.09
N ASP A 137 -13.07 34.67 2.86
CA ASP A 137 -13.39 35.73 3.80
C ASP A 137 -13.83 35.15 5.14
N SER A 138 -13.27 35.72 6.21
CA SER A 138 -13.71 35.60 7.58
C SER A 138 -15.11 36.19 7.74
N SER A 139 -16.14 35.35 7.76
CA SER A 139 -17.40 35.72 8.41
C SER A 139 -18.16 34.50 8.91
N ASN A 140 -18.46 34.54 10.21
CA ASN A 140 -19.32 33.62 10.95
C ASN A 140 -20.63 33.31 10.21
N LYS A 141 -20.92 32.01 10.01
CA LYS A 141 -22.28 31.44 10.03
C LYS A 141 -22.25 29.90 9.99
N THR A 142 -22.73 29.34 11.10
CA THR A 142 -23.52 28.11 11.27
C THR A 142 -23.15 26.88 10.42
N GLN A 143 -22.73 25.84 11.14
CA GLN A 143 -22.33 24.50 10.73
C GLN A 143 -23.25 23.85 9.69
N ASN A 144 -22.74 23.72 8.47
CA ASN A 144 -22.90 22.51 7.67
C ASN A 144 -21.49 21.96 7.50
N LYS A 145 -21.21 20.75 8.04
CA LYS A 145 -19.93 20.05 7.87
C LYS A 145 -19.55 20.08 6.38
N LYS A 146 -18.60 20.95 6.01
CA LYS A 146 -18.23 21.16 4.61
C LYS A 146 -17.48 19.92 4.13
N LYS A 147 -18.19 18.99 3.52
CA LYS A 147 -17.57 17.97 2.66
C LYS A 147 -16.74 18.69 1.60
N GLY A 148 -15.44 18.42 1.54
CA GLY A 148 -14.56 19.08 0.58
C GLY A 148 -13.08 18.91 0.91
N LEU A 149 -12.25 19.72 0.25
CA LEU A 149 -10.83 19.85 0.55
C LEU A 149 -10.60 21.05 1.46
N VAL A 150 -9.95 20.82 2.60
CA VAL A 150 -9.53 21.85 3.54
C VAL A 150 -8.03 21.69 3.78
N ILE A 151 -7.26 22.75 3.63
CA ILE A 151 -5.81 22.76 3.88
C ILE A 151 -5.54 23.84 4.93
N ARG A 152 -4.84 23.50 6.01
CA ARG A 152 -4.55 24.39 7.15
C ARG A 152 -3.12 24.19 7.65
N GLU A 153 -2.58 25.19 8.33
CA GLU A 153 -1.33 25.02 9.07
C GLU A 153 -1.58 24.16 10.31
N GLY A 154 -0.64 23.28 10.64
CA GLY A 154 -0.70 22.40 11.81
C GLY A 154 0.14 21.14 11.64
N GLY A 155 0.44 20.47 12.75
CA GLY A 155 1.18 19.22 12.82
C GLY A 155 0.38 18.08 13.46
N PRO A 156 1.07 17.07 14.02
CA PRO A 156 0.45 15.93 14.70
C PRO A 156 -0.54 16.31 15.80
N GLU A 157 -0.31 17.40 16.52
CA GLU A 157 -1.15 17.87 17.64
C GLU A 157 -2.60 18.08 17.23
N MET A 158 -2.83 18.47 15.97
CA MET A 158 -4.16 18.69 15.40
C MET A 158 -5.05 17.45 15.49
N LEU A 159 -4.47 16.24 15.43
CA LEU A 159 -5.20 14.97 15.51
C LEU A 159 -5.91 14.76 16.86
N SER A 160 -5.46 15.48 17.90
CA SER A 160 -6.10 15.48 19.22
C SER A 160 -6.86 16.77 19.54
N GLU A 161 -6.49 17.89 18.92
CA GLU A 161 -7.05 19.21 19.22
C GLU A 161 -8.25 19.59 18.34
N ASP A 162 -8.32 19.11 17.09
CA ASP A 162 -9.39 19.45 16.15
C ASP A 162 -10.51 18.39 16.18
N PRO A 163 -11.67 18.66 16.80
CA PRO A 163 -12.76 17.68 16.87
C PRO A 163 -13.41 17.39 15.51
N ASP A 164 -13.17 18.20 14.47
CA ASP A 164 -13.75 17.98 13.14
C ASP A 164 -13.06 16.82 12.37
N ILE A 165 -11.93 16.32 12.88
CA ILE A 165 -11.13 15.28 12.22
C ILE A 165 -10.99 13.97 13.00
N ASN A 166 -11.51 13.87 14.23
CA ASN A 166 -11.37 12.68 15.08
C ASN A 166 -11.90 11.38 14.44
N ASP A 167 -12.96 11.46 13.63
CA ASP A 167 -13.58 10.30 12.95
C ASP A 167 -13.00 10.04 11.55
N ARG A 168 -11.85 10.65 11.20
CA ARG A 168 -11.24 10.51 9.87
C ARG A 168 -10.11 9.49 9.89
N THR A 169 -9.92 8.81 8.77
CA THR A 169 -8.76 7.95 8.54
C THR A 169 -7.50 8.81 8.41
N LEU A 170 -6.48 8.51 9.19
CA LEU A 170 -5.19 9.17 9.10
C LEU A 170 -4.44 8.71 7.85
N PHE A 171 -3.93 9.65 7.06
CA PHE A 171 -3.09 9.41 5.91
C PHE A 171 -1.71 10.02 6.14
N LEU A 172 -0.68 9.17 6.03
CA LEU A 172 0.73 9.55 6.13
C LEU A 172 1.45 9.12 4.85
N CYS A 173 2.16 10.05 4.23
CA CYS A 173 2.93 9.80 3.01
C CYS A 173 4.32 10.37 3.15
N TYR A 174 5.34 9.51 3.23
CA TYR A 174 6.73 9.94 3.45
C TYR A 174 6.90 10.86 4.70
N PRO A 175 6.36 10.47 5.87
CA PRO A 175 6.28 11.36 7.02
C PRO A 175 7.63 11.83 7.60
N ASP A 176 8.73 11.07 7.41
CA ASP A 176 9.97 11.28 8.17
C ASP A 176 11.23 11.47 7.30
N GLU A 177 11.10 11.80 6.01
CA GLU A 177 12.27 11.95 5.11
C GLU A 177 13.29 12.97 5.63
N ASP A 178 12.80 14.10 6.15
CA ASP A 178 13.60 15.23 6.59
C ASP A 178 14.30 15.00 7.95
N ILE A 179 14.09 13.84 8.59
CA ILE A 179 14.84 13.43 9.79
C ILE A 179 16.18 12.84 9.34
N MET A 180 16.99 13.64 8.66
CA MET A 180 18.42 13.38 8.59
C MET A 180 18.98 13.48 10.01
N PRO A 181 19.90 12.58 10.43
CA PRO A 181 20.62 12.71 11.69
C PRO A 181 21.63 13.86 11.57
N SER A 182 21.14 15.10 11.46
CA SER A 182 21.95 16.30 11.58
C SER A 182 21.50 17.04 12.82
N GLN A 183 22.40 17.11 13.79
CA GLN A 183 22.27 17.74 15.11
C GLN A 183 21.77 16.83 16.25
N ALA A 184 22.06 15.53 16.20
CA ALA A 184 22.49 14.90 17.44
C ALA A 184 23.90 15.44 17.74
N ASP A 185 23.98 16.55 18.46
CA ASP A 185 25.18 16.79 19.28
C ASP A 185 25.35 15.50 20.10
N GLU A 186 26.47 14.80 19.93
CA GLU A 186 26.80 13.54 20.63
C GLU A 186 26.89 13.70 22.17
N SER A 187 26.47 14.86 22.69
CA SER A 187 26.52 15.26 24.10
C SER A 187 25.17 15.28 24.82
N GLU A 188 24.03 15.08 24.15
CA GLU A 188 22.73 15.03 24.85
C GLU A 188 22.25 13.60 25.10
N GLU A 189 21.81 13.37 26.33
CA GLU A 189 21.41 12.10 26.91
C GLU A 189 20.44 11.33 26.02
N GLN A 190 20.57 10.01 26.01
CA GLN A 190 19.90 9.06 25.11
C GLN A 190 18.36 9.08 25.14
N ASP A 191 17.76 9.88 26.04
CA ASP A 191 16.32 10.01 26.31
C ASP A 191 15.65 11.24 25.66
N SER A 192 16.37 12.12 24.96
CA SER A 192 15.81 13.37 24.40
C SER A 192 15.64 13.41 22.88
N ARG A 193 15.70 12.26 22.17
CA ARG A 193 15.43 12.27 20.73
C ARG A 193 13.97 12.66 20.50
N PRO A 194 13.68 13.72 19.71
CA PRO A 194 12.31 14.04 19.37
C PRO A 194 11.70 12.85 18.63
N LEU A 195 10.47 12.49 19.00
CA LEU A 195 9.68 11.53 18.25
C LEU A 195 9.59 11.98 16.79
N SER A 196 9.74 11.05 15.86
CA SER A 196 9.49 11.30 14.45
C SER A 196 8.07 11.84 14.23
N MET A 197 7.83 12.56 13.13
CA MET A 197 6.52 13.13 12.84
C MET A 197 5.46 12.02 12.76
N ALA A 198 5.80 10.88 12.16
CA ALA A 198 4.91 9.72 12.11
C ALA A 198 4.61 9.16 13.51
N ALA A 199 5.61 9.04 14.39
CA ALA A 199 5.41 8.56 15.75
C ALA A 199 4.57 9.53 16.58
N ALA A 200 4.79 10.84 16.46
CA ALA A 200 3.96 11.87 17.08
C ALA A 200 2.51 11.78 16.57
N CYS A 201 2.28 11.49 15.28
CA CYS A 201 0.93 11.26 14.77
C CYS A 201 0.25 10.07 15.47
N LEU A 202 0.96 8.97 15.76
CA LEU A 202 0.39 7.83 16.49
C LEU A 202 0.00 8.18 17.94
N GLU A 203 0.70 9.12 18.58
CA GLU A 203 0.36 9.56 19.94
C GLU A 203 -0.93 10.36 20.00
N HIS A 204 -1.14 11.25 19.04
CA HIS A 204 -2.33 12.10 18.99
C HIS A 204 -3.52 11.40 18.31
N TYR A 205 -3.28 10.42 17.44
CA TYR A 205 -4.34 9.77 16.67
C TYR A 205 -5.09 8.72 17.50
N THR A 206 -6.38 8.99 17.72
CA THR A 206 -7.30 8.10 18.46
C THR A 206 -8.23 7.29 17.54
N GLY A 207 -8.20 7.54 16.24
CA GLY A 207 -9.01 6.81 15.26
C GLY A 207 -8.54 5.36 15.06
N ASP A 208 -9.25 4.63 14.20
CA ASP A 208 -9.05 3.19 14.02
C ASP A 208 -8.24 2.82 12.77
N THR A 209 -8.10 3.73 11.80
CA THR A 209 -7.59 3.39 10.47
C THR A 209 -6.48 4.34 10.04
N ILE A 210 -5.35 3.77 9.62
CA ILE A 210 -4.21 4.50 9.08
C ILE A 210 -3.93 4.02 7.66
N ILE A 211 -3.76 4.95 6.73
CA ILE A 211 -3.20 4.72 5.40
C ILE A 211 -1.77 5.26 5.41
N HIS A 212 -0.80 4.40 5.18
CA HIS A 212 0.61 4.76 5.08
C HIS A 212 1.11 4.53 3.65
N VAL A 213 1.79 5.53 3.08
CA VAL A 213 2.49 5.44 1.80
C VAL A 213 3.99 5.64 2.02
N GLY A 214 4.75 4.59 1.68
CA GLY A 214 6.20 4.55 1.83
C GLY A 214 6.76 3.13 1.84
N GLU A 215 8.05 3.02 2.14
CA GLU A 215 8.72 1.76 2.46
C GLU A 215 8.30 1.25 3.85
N LEU A 216 8.30 -0.07 4.01
CA LEU A 216 8.04 -0.74 5.28
C LEU A 216 9.17 -1.73 5.57
N PHE A 217 9.24 -2.22 6.80
CA PHE A 217 10.16 -3.26 7.22
C PHE A 217 10.32 -4.38 6.18
N CYS A 218 11.56 -4.65 5.81
CA CYS A 218 11.97 -5.64 4.79
C CYS A 218 11.49 -5.36 3.35
N ASP A 219 10.92 -4.20 3.06
CA ASP A 219 10.49 -3.75 1.73
C ASP A 219 11.30 -2.53 1.28
N THR A 220 12.63 -2.65 1.36
CA THR A 220 13.59 -1.62 0.93
C THR A 220 14.74 -2.21 0.12
N LEU A 221 15.37 -1.36 -0.69
CA LEU A 221 16.60 -1.67 -1.42
C LEU A 221 17.84 -1.03 -0.79
N SER A 222 17.66 -0.06 0.12
CA SER A 222 18.76 0.62 0.77
C SER A 222 19.41 -0.29 1.80
N VAL A 223 20.73 -0.49 1.70
CA VAL A 223 21.47 -1.26 2.72
C VAL A 223 21.69 -0.40 3.96
N ASP A 224 21.95 0.89 3.77
CA ASP A 224 22.29 1.81 4.86
C ASP A 224 21.07 2.16 5.72
N GLN A 225 19.86 2.05 5.15
CA GLN A 225 18.59 2.31 5.84
C GLN A 225 17.77 1.03 6.05
N ALA A 226 18.37 -0.14 5.80
CA ALA A 226 17.72 -1.41 6.11
C ALA A 226 17.60 -1.60 7.63
N PRO A 227 16.56 -2.33 8.09
CA PRO A 227 15.50 -2.95 7.30
C PRO A 227 14.29 -2.04 7.02
N TRP A 228 14.30 -0.79 7.49
CA TRP A 228 13.11 0.06 7.62
C TRP A 228 12.81 0.94 6.40
N GLY A 229 13.83 1.26 5.59
CA GLY A 229 13.70 2.17 4.44
C GLY A 229 13.82 3.64 4.87
N ARG A 230 13.42 4.56 3.98
CA ARG A 230 13.57 6.02 4.17
C ARG A 230 12.30 6.77 4.54
N SER A 231 11.15 6.19 4.26
CA SER A 231 9.88 6.95 4.25
C SER A 231 9.36 7.27 5.64
N SER A 232 9.58 6.36 6.60
CA SER A 232 9.14 6.50 7.98
C SER A 232 10.13 5.87 8.95
N ALA A 233 10.22 6.45 10.14
CA ALA A 233 11.18 6.05 11.17
C ALA A 233 10.89 4.66 11.74
N ASN A 234 11.91 4.01 12.31
CA ASN A 234 11.80 2.64 12.82
C ASN A 234 10.80 2.55 13.98
N GLU A 235 10.83 3.50 14.92
CA GLU A 235 9.93 3.51 16.07
C GLU A 235 8.46 3.66 15.65
N PHE A 236 8.18 4.42 14.59
CA PHE A 236 6.84 4.49 14.03
C PHE A 236 6.40 3.14 13.46
N GLN A 237 7.24 2.48 12.67
CA GLN A 237 6.87 1.19 12.06
C GLN A 237 6.70 0.08 13.09
N GLU A 238 7.53 0.07 14.14
CA GLU A 238 7.40 -0.82 15.29
C GLU A 238 6.09 -0.58 16.02
N ARG A 239 5.77 0.68 16.37
CA ARG A 239 4.50 1.03 17.04
C ARG A 239 3.29 0.76 16.17
N LEU A 240 3.33 1.07 14.88
CA LEU A 240 2.29 0.74 13.92
C LEU A 240 2.04 -0.77 13.91
N GLY A 241 3.10 -1.56 13.87
CA GLY A 241 3.05 -3.02 13.95
C GLY A 241 2.64 -3.57 15.32
N CYS A 242 2.75 -2.79 16.40
CA CYS A 242 2.34 -3.13 17.78
C CYS A 242 0.88 -2.74 18.09
N GLU A 243 0.40 -1.60 17.60
CA GLU A 243 -0.93 -1.08 17.91
C GLU A 243 -1.96 -1.43 16.81
N TYR A 244 -1.51 -1.67 15.58
CA TYR A 244 -2.35 -1.91 14.41
C TYR A 244 -1.97 -3.23 13.73
N HIS A 245 -2.84 -3.70 12.83
CA HIS A 245 -2.58 -4.80 11.93
C HIS A 245 -2.89 -4.38 10.49
N CYS A 246 -2.07 -4.85 9.55
CA CYS A 246 -2.21 -4.50 8.14
C CYS A 246 -3.37 -5.29 7.52
N ILE A 247 -4.32 -4.61 6.88
CA ILE A 247 -5.48 -5.21 6.19
C ILE A 247 -5.41 -5.07 4.67
N LEU A 248 -4.52 -4.22 4.16
CA LEU A 248 -4.28 -4.05 2.73
C LEU A 248 -2.84 -3.58 2.52
N LYS A 249 -2.11 -4.22 1.59
CA LYS A 249 -0.82 -3.74 1.11
C LYS A 249 -0.76 -3.82 -0.40
N MET A 250 -0.43 -2.72 -1.07
CA MET A 250 -0.43 -2.58 -2.51
C MET A 250 0.83 -1.87 -2.98
N LYS A 251 1.53 -2.46 -3.95
CA LYS A 251 2.65 -1.80 -4.60
C LYS A 251 2.16 -0.61 -5.44
N LEU A 252 2.85 0.53 -5.32
CA LEU A 252 2.65 1.66 -6.22
C LEU A 252 3.15 1.32 -7.64
N GLU A 253 2.38 1.74 -8.64
CA GLU A 253 2.54 1.22 -10.00
C GLU A 253 3.79 1.76 -10.70
N ASN A 254 4.17 2.99 -10.34
CA ASN A 254 5.29 3.72 -10.91
C ASN A 254 6.13 4.21 -9.75
N ASN A 255 7.00 3.35 -9.23
CA ASN A 255 8.07 3.81 -8.36
C ASN A 255 9.28 4.17 -9.23
N TRP A 256 10.11 5.08 -8.72
CA TRP A 256 11.48 5.20 -9.23
C TRP A 256 12.19 3.86 -9.10
N LEU A 257 13.21 3.60 -9.92
CA LEU A 257 13.83 2.28 -10.01
C LEU A 257 14.35 1.78 -8.65
N HIS A 258 14.77 2.71 -7.80
CA HIS A 258 15.35 2.50 -6.48
C HIS A 258 14.34 2.52 -5.32
N VAL A 259 13.08 2.80 -5.60
CA VAL A 259 12.03 3.01 -4.59
C VAL A 259 11.11 1.79 -4.50
N ARG A 260 10.74 1.43 -3.28
CA ARG A 260 9.87 0.28 -2.98
C ARG A 260 8.55 0.65 -2.30
N ASP A 261 8.17 1.92 -2.39
CA ASP A 261 6.90 2.41 -1.83
C ASP A 261 5.69 1.54 -2.11
N THR A 262 4.92 1.37 -1.05
CA THR A 262 3.63 0.71 -1.06
C THR A 262 2.59 1.63 -0.41
N LEU A 263 1.34 1.49 -0.83
CA LEU A 263 0.20 1.91 -0.02
C LEU A 263 -0.14 0.75 0.90
N SER A 264 -0.24 1.03 2.20
CA SER A 264 -0.66 0.07 3.22
C SER A 264 -1.79 0.66 4.06
N VAL A 265 -2.79 -0.15 4.39
CA VAL A 265 -3.89 0.22 5.27
C VAL A 265 -3.81 -0.63 6.52
N TRP A 266 -3.88 0.04 7.67
CA TRP A 266 -3.69 -0.52 8.99
C TRP A 266 -4.91 -0.21 9.82
N LYS A 267 -5.44 -1.23 10.50
CA LYS A 267 -6.57 -1.09 11.42
C LYS A 267 -6.10 -1.35 12.84
N ARG A 268 -6.58 -0.56 13.79
CA ARG A 268 -6.21 -0.67 15.20
C ARG A 268 -6.58 -2.07 15.70
N SER A 269 -5.64 -2.71 16.37
CA SER A 269 -5.83 -4.07 16.88
C SER A 269 -6.67 -4.02 18.15
N GLU A 270 -7.60 -4.95 18.27
CA GLU A 270 -8.25 -5.24 19.55
C GLU A 270 -7.29 -6.09 20.40
N THR A 271 -7.42 -6.01 21.72
CA THR A 271 -6.67 -6.85 22.65
C THR A 271 -7.59 -7.85 23.34
N CYS A 272 -7.04 -9.00 23.68
CA CYS A 272 -7.70 -10.08 24.42
C CYS A 272 -6.81 -10.45 25.60
N CYS A 273 -7.33 -10.27 26.82
CA CYS A 273 -6.67 -10.70 28.05
C CYS A 273 -6.93 -12.20 28.29
N MET A 274 -5.87 -12.96 28.54
CA MET A 274 -5.90 -14.34 29.00
C MET A 274 -5.46 -14.38 30.46
N VAL A 275 -6.26 -15.05 31.29
CA VAL A 275 -6.00 -15.20 32.72
C VAL A 275 -5.55 -16.63 33.00
N PHE A 276 -4.34 -16.79 33.53
CA PHE A 276 -3.79 -18.08 33.93
C PHE A 276 -3.87 -18.22 35.46
N GLN A 277 -4.38 -19.36 35.92
CA GLN A 277 -4.32 -19.72 37.32
C GLN A 277 -2.87 -20.07 37.65
N GLY A 278 -2.27 -19.36 38.61
CA GLY A 278 -0.92 -19.65 39.10
C GLY A 278 -0.80 -21.12 39.52
N SER A 279 0.29 -21.77 39.14
CA SER A 279 0.62 -23.10 39.66
C SER A 279 1.12 -22.97 41.10
N ASP A 280 0.49 -23.67 42.03
CA ASP A 280 0.73 -23.72 43.49
C ASP A 280 2.15 -24.19 43.92
N GLU A 281 3.22 -23.88 43.19
CA GLU A 281 4.56 -24.43 43.48
C GLU A 281 5.55 -23.46 44.14
N ASP A 282 5.27 -22.15 44.23
CA ASP A 282 6.08 -21.24 45.03
C ASP A 282 5.19 -20.24 45.81
N GLU A 283 5.13 -20.45 47.12
CA GLU A 283 4.47 -19.60 48.12
C GLU A 283 5.05 -18.17 48.07
N GLU A 284 4.27 -17.20 47.54
CA GLU A 284 4.07 -15.83 48.07
C GLU A 284 3.27 -14.89 47.15
N ASP A 285 2.95 -15.28 45.90
CA ASP A 285 2.03 -14.53 45.01
C ASP A 285 0.92 -15.46 44.46
N GLU A 286 -0.20 -15.59 45.20
CA GLU A 286 -1.47 -16.15 44.69
C GLU A 286 -2.14 -15.16 43.71
N GLY A 287 -1.40 -14.66 42.73
CA GLY A 287 -1.88 -13.73 41.71
C GLY A 287 -2.30 -14.48 40.44
N GLU A 288 -3.49 -14.17 39.91
CA GLU A 288 -3.85 -14.53 38.55
C GLU A 288 -2.87 -13.86 37.57
N GLU A 289 -2.21 -14.62 36.69
CA GLU A 289 -1.32 -14.06 35.67
C GLU A 289 -2.15 -13.62 34.47
N GLU A 290 -2.21 -12.32 34.21
CA GLU A 290 -2.89 -11.73 33.06
C GLU A 290 -1.91 -11.49 31.90
N VAL A 291 -2.22 -12.03 30.72
CA VAL A 291 -1.42 -11.84 29.49
C VAL A 291 -2.31 -11.29 28.38
N GLU A 292 -1.93 -10.17 27.79
CA GLU A 292 -2.64 -9.57 26.65
C GLU A 292 -2.10 -10.06 25.30
N TYR A 293 -3.01 -10.49 24.43
CA TYR A 293 -2.73 -10.82 23.04
C TYR A 293 -3.52 -9.91 22.11
N LYS A 294 -3.00 -9.71 20.90
CA LYS A 294 -3.79 -9.06 19.84
C LYS A 294 -4.84 -10.01 19.31
N TYR A 295 -6.04 -9.48 19.14
CA TYR A 295 -7.11 -10.12 18.40
C TYR A 295 -7.23 -9.46 17.01
N ILE A 296 -7.03 -10.27 15.97
CA ILE A 296 -7.23 -9.87 14.58
C ILE A 296 -8.40 -10.71 14.04
N PRO A 297 -9.54 -10.08 13.68
CA PRO A 297 -10.68 -10.79 13.11
C PRO A 297 -10.30 -11.59 11.85
N PRO A 298 -10.84 -12.81 11.64
CA PRO A 298 -10.51 -13.62 10.47
C PRO A 298 -10.74 -12.96 9.11
N GLU A 299 -11.72 -12.07 9.02
CA GLU A 299 -12.02 -11.26 7.83
C GLU A 299 -10.98 -10.14 7.58
N GLU A 300 -10.17 -9.80 8.57
CA GLU A 300 -9.13 -8.77 8.53
C GLU A 300 -7.71 -9.36 8.41
N MET A 301 -7.57 -10.67 8.56
CA MET A 301 -6.28 -11.36 8.41
C MET A 301 -5.83 -11.39 6.94
N LEU A 302 -4.69 -10.76 6.65
CA LEU A 302 -4.02 -10.90 5.36
C LEU A 302 -3.51 -12.35 5.15
N PRO A 303 -3.55 -12.86 3.91
CA PRO A 303 -2.96 -14.17 3.60
C PRO A 303 -1.46 -14.21 3.94
N VAL A 304 -1.07 -15.17 4.79
CA VAL A 304 0.33 -15.36 5.21
C VAL A 304 1.15 -16.07 4.12
N ASP A 305 0.53 -16.96 3.35
CA ASP A 305 1.17 -17.72 2.30
C ASP A 305 1.51 -16.82 1.09
N ALA A 306 2.74 -16.31 1.07
CA ALA A 306 3.33 -15.56 -0.05
C ALA A 306 4.65 -16.19 -0.50
N ALA A 307 4.84 -16.32 -1.81
CA ALA A 307 6.06 -16.91 -2.36
C ALA A 307 6.56 -16.14 -3.59
N ALA A 308 7.87 -15.94 -3.66
CA ALA A 308 8.52 -15.41 -4.85
C ALA A 308 8.33 -16.35 -6.05
N PRO A 309 8.37 -15.85 -7.30
CA PRO A 309 8.13 -16.67 -8.49
C PRO A 309 8.99 -17.94 -8.58
N CYS A 310 10.24 -17.89 -8.10
CA CYS A 310 11.15 -19.05 -8.11
C CYS A 310 10.73 -20.18 -7.15
N VAL A 311 9.98 -19.87 -6.09
CA VAL A 311 9.53 -20.82 -5.07
C VAL A 311 8.00 -20.94 -4.98
N ALA A 312 7.26 -20.25 -5.84
CA ALA A 312 5.79 -20.27 -5.88
C ALA A 312 5.19 -21.68 -6.08
N HIS A 313 5.98 -22.64 -6.58
CA HIS A 313 5.58 -24.03 -6.70
C HIS A 313 5.38 -24.74 -5.35
N LEU A 314 5.97 -24.23 -4.27
CA LEU A 314 5.84 -24.80 -2.91
C LEU A 314 4.46 -24.54 -2.28
N LEU A 315 3.78 -23.46 -2.67
CA LEU A 315 2.44 -23.10 -2.18
C LEU A 315 1.31 -23.71 -3.02
N LYS A 316 1.62 -24.37 -4.14
CA LYS A 316 0.59 -25.03 -4.95
C LYS A 316 0.10 -26.25 -4.20
N LYS A 317 -1.19 -26.26 -3.81
CA LYS A 317 -1.84 -27.47 -3.30
C LYS A 317 -1.62 -28.59 -4.31
N LYS A 318 -1.00 -29.70 -3.86
CA LYS A 318 -0.97 -30.92 -4.66
C LYS A 318 -2.43 -31.30 -4.87
N VAL A 319 -2.89 -31.18 -6.12
CA VAL A 319 -4.17 -31.78 -6.49
C VAL A 319 -3.94 -33.27 -6.33
N ASP A 320 -4.41 -33.82 -5.21
CA ASP A 320 -4.43 -35.26 -5.05
C ASP A 320 -5.20 -35.81 -6.25
N ASN A 321 -4.47 -36.54 -7.08
CA ASN A 321 -5.00 -37.32 -8.19
C ASN A 321 -5.86 -38.47 -7.61
N VAL A 322 -6.95 -38.13 -6.93
CA VAL A 322 -7.96 -39.08 -6.46
C VAL A 322 -8.64 -39.74 -7.67
N LYS A 323 -8.69 -39.05 -8.82
CA LYS A 323 -9.28 -39.60 -10.06
C LYS A 323 -8.43 -40.68 -10.75
N SER A 324 -7.11 -40.74 -10.54
CA SER A 324 -6.29 -41.81 -11.15
C SER A 324 -6.27 -43.11 -10.34
N ARG A 325 -6.63 -43.06 -9.05
CA ARG A 325 -6.76 -44.27 -8.21
C ARG A 325 -8.11 -44.98 -8.39
N GLU A 326 -9.20 -44.26 -8.66
CA GLU A 326 -10.49 -44.90 -8.95
C GLU A 326 -10.52 -45.55 -10.34
N GLN A 327 -9.96 -44.93 -11.37
CA GLN A 327 -9.92 -45.54 -12.71
C GLN A 327 -9.00 -46.77 -12.79
N ASN A 328 -7.88 -46.78 -12.06
CA ASN A 328 -7.03 -47.97 -11.99
C ASN A 328 -7.66 -49.11 -11.18
N ASN A 329 -8.43 -48.81 -10.12
CA ASN A 329 -9.15 -49.85 -9.37
C ASN A 329 -10.34 -50.45 -10.14
N VAL A 330 -11.00 -49.68 -11.01
CA VAL A 330 -12.05 -50.21 -11.89
C VAL A 330 -11.46 -51.10 -12.98
N ASN A 331 -10.35 -50.71 -13.62
CA ASN A 331 -9.70 -51.53 -14.64
C ASN A 331 -9.14 -52.85 -14.09
N VAL A 332 -8.53 -52.85 -12.90
CA VAL A 332 -8.01 -54.08 -12.28
C VAL A 332 -9.16 -55.04 -11.88
N ASN A 333 -10.33 -54.52 -11.49
CA ASN A 333 -11.50 -55.35 -11.18
C ASN A 333 -12.22 -55.88 -12.43
N GLU A 334 -12.26 -55.13 -13.53
CA GLU A 334 -12.78 -55.64 -14.81
C GLU A 334 -11.87 -56.72 -15.41
N GLU A 335 -10.55 -56.55 -15.34
CA GLU A 335 -9.60 -57.54 -15.87
C GLU A 335 -9.61 -58.85 -15.06
N ARG A 336 -9.80 -58.76 -13.73
CA ARG A 336 -10.04 -59.95 -12.87
C ARG A 336 -11.39 -60.62 -13.12
N LYS A 337 -12.44 -59.86 -13.45
CA LYS A 337 -13.74 -60.45 -13.84
C LYS A 337 -13.71 -61.12 -15.21
N ARG A 338 -12.96 -60.58 -16.18
CA ARG A 338 -12.78 -61.21 -17.50
C ARG A 338 -12.01 -62.52 -17.41
N LYS A 339 -10.90 -62.57 -16.65
CA LYS A 339 -10.15 -63.82 -16.44
C LYS A 339 -10.96 -64.92 -15.75
N ARG A 340 -11.86 -64.58 -14.81
CA ARG A 340 -12.76 -65.56 -14.19
C ARG A 340 -13.84 -66.10 -15.13
N ASN A 341 -14.31 -65.30 -16.10
CA ASN A 341 -15.29 -65.77 -17.08
C ASN A 341 -14.65 -66.63 -18.17
N ASP A 342 -13.39 -66.39 -18.54
CA ASP A 342 -12.69 -67.19 -19.54
C ASP A 342 -12.36 -68.60 -18.99
N GLU A 343 -11.99 -68.74 -17.72
CA GLU A 343 -11.78 -70.04 -17.07
C GLU A 343 -13.08 -70.84 -16.87
N ALA A 344 -14.22 -70.17 -16.63
CA ALA A 344 -15.53 -70.82 -16.54
C ALA A 344 -16.07 -71.28 -17.90
N THR A 345 -15.68 -70.61 -18.99
CA THR A 345 -16.12 -70.94 -20.35
C THR A 345 -15.28 -72.06 -20.98
N GLN A 346 -14.00 -72.20 -20.59
CA GLN A 346 -13.16 -73.33 -21.02
C GLN A 346 -13.49 -74.65 -20.29
N ASN A 347 -13.98 -74.61 -19.06
CA ASN A 347 -14.38 -75.83 -18.33
C ASN A 347 -15.76 -76.39 -18.70
N SER A 348 -16.60 -75.63 -19.44
CA SER A 348 -17.92 -76.12 -19.89
C SER A 348 -17.91 -76.71 -21.32
N GLN A 349 -16.79 -76.62 -22.04
CA GLN A 349 -16.65 -77.12 -23.42
C GLN A 349 -15.93 -78.49 -23.55
N ILE A 350 -15.53 -79.15 -22.45
CA ILE A 350 -14.77 -80.42 -22.51
C ILE A 350 -15.56 -81.65 -22.01
N ALA A 351 -16.80 -81.51 -21.53
CA ALA A 351 -17.58 -82.67 -21.06
C ALA A 351 -19.00 -82.68 -21.64
N GLY A 352 -19.11 -82.85 -22.96
CA GLY A 352 -20.40 -82.96 -23.63
C GLY A 352 -20.29 -83.33 -25.11
N ASN A 353 -19.69 -84.49 -25.41
CA ASN A 353 -20.02 -85.31 -26.60
C ASN A 353 -19.46 -86.74 -26.44
N ALA A 354 -20.33 -87.58 -25.87
CA ALA A 354 -20.68 -88.95 -26.24
C ALA A 354 -19.88 -89.72 -27.33
N TRP A 355 -19.55 -90.98 -26.97
CA TRP A 355 -19.48 -92.22 -27.79
C TRP A 355 -18.32 -92.40 -28.78
#